data_AF-A0A372RA48-F1
#
_entry.id   AF-A0A372RA48-F1
#
_cell.length_a   1.000
_cell.length_b   1.000
_cell.length_c   1.000
_cell.angle_alpha   90.00
_cell.angle_beta   90.00
_cell.angle_gamma   90.00
#
_symmetry.space_group_name_H-M   'P 1'
#
loop_
_entity.id
_entity.type
_entity.pdbx_description
1 polymer ?
#
loop_
_entity_poly.entity_id
_entity_poly.type
_entity_poly.pdbx_seq_one_letter_code
_entity_poly.pdbx_strand_id
1 'polypeptide(L)'
;MPLSENNILLNLLVEKVATIPLNTIEFNRLSITALQYLLSCTYEKEIAFVTPEYEVLRYSAILAAKQISDDAHKAIMKRLPTLEQMKNSLQVENKFITDHRRIAEELKPLIKFIDFKRIKDLSSVRGISIYKFNYVWDESACGSKLIVEDNGKIVHAPYGCGYQNVRAKAVLENEGGQPTGWILGSSGYCSNSGKDLYYCPMFYRDDSKITVHLDMNKRTCAFTVNGIKYREVSEWNNLPSKLYPVVSLMYSGRFRIQSHQEN
;
A
#
# COMPACT_ATOMS: atom_id res chain seq x y z
N MET A 1 -10.81 -17.92 30.61
CA MET A 1 -12.08 -18.32 31.25
C MET A 1 -13.12 -18.41 30.15
N PRO A 2 -13.75 -19.57 29.88
CA PRO A 2 -14.86 -19.62 28.95
C PRO A 2 -16.08 -19.06 29.69
N LEU A 3 -16.37 -17.78 29.49
CA LEU A 3 -17.66 -17.22 29.89
C LEU A 3 -18.67 -17.75 28.87
N SER A 4 -19.62 -18.56 29.35
CA SER A 4 -20.67 -19.18 28.54
C SER A 4 -21.30 -18.18 27.56
N GLU A 5 -21.53 -18.62 26.32
CA GLU A 5 -22.05 -17.86 25.16
C GLU A 5 -23.35 -17.06 25.41
N ASN A 6 -24.00 -17.23 26.56
CA ASN A 6 -25.28 -16.61 26.92
C ASN A 6 -25.21 -15.62 28.10
N ASN A 7 -24.14 -14.82 28.23
CA ASN A 7 -24.18 -13.70 29.17
C ASN A 7 -24.87 -12.48 28.53
N ILE A 8 -26.19 -12.39 28.71
CA ILE A 8 -27.05 -11.31 28.17
C ILE A 8 -26.47 -9.92 28.48
N LEU A 9 -25.97 -9.71 29.70
CA LEU A 9 -25.38 -8.43 30.11
C LEU A 9 -24.13 -8.11 29.30
N LEU A 10 -23.27 -9.10 29.07
CA LEU A 10 -22.06 -8.95 28.28
C LEU A 10 -22.38 -8.67 26.80
N ASN A 11 -23.41 -9.32 26.26
CA ASN A 11 -23.86 -9.09 24.89
C ASN A 11 -24.38 -7.66 24.72
N LEU A 12 -25.21 -7.19 25.65
CA LEU A 12 -25.69 -5.80 25.68
C LEU A 12 -24.54 -4.81 25.81
N LEU A 13 -23.53 -5.11 26.62
CA LEU A 13 -22.35 -4.26 26.76
C LEU A 13 -21.57 -4.17 25.44
N VAL A 14 -21.31 -5.30 24.78
CA VAL A 14 -20.61 -5.34 23.49
C VAL A 14 -21.38 -4.57 22.43
N GLU A 15 -22.70 -4.76 22.32
CA GLU A 15 -23.55 -4.02 21.38
C GLU A 15 -23.51 -2.51 21.65
N LYS A 16 -23.63 -2.09 22.91
CA LYS A 16 -23.55 -0.67 23.27
C LYS A 16 -22.19 -0.08 22.96
N VAL A 17 -21.10 -0.76 23.32
CA VAL A 17 -19.74 -0.29 23.04
C VAL A 17 -19.44 -0.27 21.54
N ALA A 18 -19.96 -1.22 20.76
CA ALA A 18 -19.79 -1.25 19.31
C ALA A 18 -20.41 -0.02 18.61
N THR A 19 -21.44 0.59 19.20
CA THR A 19 -22.06 1.83 18.70
C THR A 19 -21.32 3.11 19.09
N ILE A 20 -20.40 3.05 20.06
CA ILE A 20 -19.59 4.20 20.47
C ILE A 20 -18.34 4.25 19.57
N PRO A 21 -18.09 5.35 18.85
CA PRO A 21 -16.86 5.50 18.07
C PRO A 21 -15.62 5.43 18.98
N LEU A 22 -14.68 4.51 18.73
CA LEU A 22 -13.49 4.31 19.57
C LEU A 22 -12.63 5.57 19.68
N ASN A 23 -12.61 6.39 18.62
CA ASN A 23 -11.89 7.66 18.59
C ASN A 23 -12.42 8.70 19.60
N THR A 24 -13.61 8.49 20.18
CA THR A 24 -14.16 9.34 21.26
C THR A 24 -13.72 8.88 22.66
N ILE A 25 -13.16 7.68 22.78
CA ILE A 25 -12.69 7.13 24.05
C ILE A 25 -11.24 7.60 24.27
N GLU A 26 -10.96 8.17 25.44
CA GLU A 26 -9.60 8.55 25.80
C GLU A 26 -8.72 7.30 25.97
N PHE A 27 -7.47 7.35 25.48
CA PHE A 27 -6.54 6.20 25.47
C PHE A 27 -6.18 5.64 26.86
N ASN A 28 -6.51 6.32 27.94
CA ASN A 28 -6.31 5.86 29.32
C ASN A 28 -7.54 5.14 29.92
N ARG A 29 -8.69 5.16 29.23
CA ARG A 29 -9.95 4.59 29.74
C ARG A 29 -10.21 3.16 29.29
N LEU A 30 -9.50 2.69 28.27
CA LEU A 30 -9.66 1.35 27.72
C LEU A 30 -8.31 0.64 27.67
N SER A 31 -8.15 -0.45 28.40
CA SER A 31 -6.91 -1.26 28.36
C SER A 31 -6.81 -2.09 27.07
N ILE A 32 -5.61 -2.54 26.71
CA ILE A 32 -5.43 -3.45 25.56
C ILE A 32 -6.22 -4.74 25.75
N THR A 33 -6.24 -5.31 26.96
CA THR A 33 -7.01 -6.53 27.24
C THR A 33 -8.52 -6.30 27.07
N ALA A 34 -9.04 -5.16 27.51
CA ALA A 34 -10.44 -4.81 27.32
C ALA A 34 -10.77 -4.58 25.84
N LEU A 35 -9.91 -3.87 25.10
CA LEU A 35 -10.07 -3.68 23.67
C LEU A 35 -10.01 -5.01 22.91
N GLN A 36 -9.06 -5.88 23.24
CA GLN A 36 -8.93 -7.22 22.65
C GLN A 36 -10.21 -8.03 22.83
N TYR A 37 -10.78 -8.00 24.03
CA TYR A 37 -12.03 -8.70 24.33
C TYR A 37 -13.22 -8.16 23.54
N LEU A 38 -13.34 -6.82 23.45
CA LEU A 38 -14.38 -6.19 22.64
C LEU A 38 -14.25 -6.54 21.16
N LEU A 39 -13.02 -6.53 20.63
CA LEU A 39 -12.72 -6.92 19.25
C LEU A 39 -12.99 -8.40 18.99
N SER A 40 -12.69 -9.30 19.93
CA SER A 40 -13.00 -10.72 19.77
C SER A 40 -14.50 -10.97 19.74
N CYS A 41 -15.27 -10.33 20.63
CA CYS A 41 -16.73 -10.50 20.66
C CYS A 41 -17.43 -9.98 19.40
N THR A 42 -16.94 -8.86 18.85
CA THR A 42 -17.48 -8.29 17.60
C THR A 42 -17.11 -9.15 16.40
N TYR A 43 -15.88 -9.67 16.37
CA TYR A 43 -15.41 -10.60 15.34
C TYR A 43 -16.22 -11.91 15.31
N GLU A 44 -16.42 -12.54 16.47
CA GLU A 44 -17.17 -13.80 16.59
C GLU A 44 -18.66 -13.67 16.22
N LYS A 45 -19.25 -12.49 16.44
CA LYS A 45 -20.67 -12.22 16.17
C LYS A 45 -20.93 -11.55 14.83
N GLU A 46 -19.89 -11.30 14.03
CA GLU A 46 -19.95 -10.52 12.80
C GLU A 46 -20.57 -9.11 12.96
N ILE A 47 -20.50 -8.55 14.19
CA ILE A 47 -20.99 -7.20 14.48
C ILE A 47 -19.87 -6.22 14.18
N ALA A 48 -20.08 -5.34 13.20
CA ALA A 48 -19.12 -4.27 12.93
C ALA A 48 -19.20 -3.16 14.00
N PHE A 49 -18.06 -2.59 14.36
CA PHE A 49 -18.05 -1.30 15.04
C PHE A 49 -18.64 -0.22 14.13
N VAL A 50 -19.28 0.80 14.73
CA VAL A 50 -19.53 2.09 14.06
C VAL A 50 -18.21 2.76 13.63
N THR A 51 -17.13 2.45 14.34
CA THR A 51 -15.78 2.89 14.02
C THR A 51 -15.26 2.18 12.77
N PRO A 52 -14.83 2.90 11.71
CA PRO A 52 -14.20 2.29 10.55
C PRO A 52 -12.95 1.50 10.92
N GLU A 53 -12.65 0.41 10.20
CA GLU A 53 -11.52 -0.47 10.53
C GLU A 53 -10.15 0.26 10.60
N TYR A 54 -9.97 1.34 9.83
CA TYR A 54 -8.75 2.15 9.94
C TYR A 54 -8.62 2.82 11.30
N GLU A 55 -9.71 3.39 11.80
CA GLU A 55 -9.74 4.07 13.09
C GLU A 55 -9.61 3.05 14.24
N VAL A 56 -10.10 1.82 14.05
CA VAL A 56 -9.83 0.69 14.98
C VAL A 56 -8.33 0.36 15.01
N LEU A 57 -7.68 0.26 13.86
CA LEU A 57 -6.23 0.02 13.75
C LEU A 57 -5.42 1.16 14.38
N ARG A 58 -5.78 2.40 14.04
CA ARG A 58 -5.16 3.61 14.57
C ARG A 58 -5.26 3.67 16.10
N TYR A 59 -6.46 3.46 16.63
CA TYR A 59 -6.70 3.45 18.07
C TYR A 59 -5.84 2.37 18.77
N SER A 60 -5.84 1.16 18.22
CA SER A 60 -5.05 0.02 18.72
C SER A 60 -3.55 0.32 18.77
N ALA A 61 -3.00 0.91 17.69
CA ALA A 61 -1.59 1.26 17.62
C ALA A 61 -1.21 2.38 18.61
N ILE A 62 -2.05 3.40 18.76
CA ILE A 62 -1.81 4.48 19.72
C ILE A 62 -1.87 3.96 21.15
N LEU A 63 -2.78 3.03 21.43
CA LEU A 63 -2.93 2.40 22.74
C LEU A 63 -1.70 1.54 23.10
N ALA A 64 -1.24 0.71 22.15
CA ALA A 64 0.00 -0.07 22.29
C ALA A 64 1.20 0.84 22.54
N ALA A 65 1.33 1.93 21.78
CA ALA A 65 2.42 2.89 21.97
C ALA A 65 2.38 3.59 23.33
N LYS A 66 1.18 3.93 23.81
CA LYS A 66 0.97 4.56 25.12
C LYS A 66 1.39 3.67 26.28
N GLN A 67 1.25 2.35 26.17
CA GLN A 67 1.76 1.42 27.18
C GLN A 67 3.29 1.38 27.26
N ILE A 68 3.97 1.69 26.15
CA ILE A 68 5.43 1.70 26.10
C ILE A 68 6.00 3.01 26.64
N SER A 69 5.58 4.15 26.08
CA SER A 69 6.01 5.48 26.54
C SER A 69 5.17 6.62 25.97
N ASP A 70 5.24 7.79 26.61
CA ASP A 70 4.62 9.02 26.10
C ASP A 70 5.23 9.48 24.77
N ASP A 71 6.52 9.24 24.57
CA ASP A 71 7.21 9.58 23.33
C ASP A 71 6.78 8.66 22.17
N ALA A 72 6.62 7.37 22.44
CA ALA A 72 6.06 6.42 21.49
C ALA A 72 4.63 6.79 21.11
N HIS A 73 3.80 7.13 22.10
CA HIS A 73 2.43 7.62 21.90
C HIS A 73 2.39 8.85 20.97
N LYS A 74 3.19 9.89 21.27
CA LYS A 74 3.28 11.10 20.43
C LYS A 74 3.77 10.77 19.01
N ALA A 75 4.76 9.89 18.87
CA ALA A 75 5.31 9.51 17.58
C ALA A 75 4.28 8.77 16.71
N ILE A 76 3.54 7.82 17.29
CA ILE A 76 2.50 7.07 16.57
C ILE A 76 1.31 7.97 16.23
N MET A 77 0.87 8.86 17.13
CA MET A 77 -0.17 9.85 16.84
C MET A 77 0.18 10.75 15.65
N LYS A 78 1.44 11.14 15.50
CA LYS A 78 1.92 11.90 14.33
C LYS A 78 1.97 11.06 13.06
N ARG A 79 2.33 9.79 13.16
CA ARG A 79 2.44 8.87 12.01
C ARG A 79 1.09 8.37 11.51
N LEU A 80 0.11 8.22 12.40
CA LEU A 80 -1.24 7.74 12.07
C LEU A 80 -2.24 8.89 12.24
N PRO A 81 -2.46 9.72 11.20
CA PRO A 81 -3.45 10.80 11.25
C PRO A 81 -4.87 10.26 11.40
N THR A 82 -5.81 11.08 11.87
CA THR A 82 -7.24 10.73 11.81
C THR A 82 -7.75 10.79 10.37
N LEU A 83 -8.88 10.14 10.08
CA LEU A 83 -9.51 10.23 8.76
C LEU A 83 -9.84 11.68 8.36
N GLU A 84 -10.19 12.53 9.32
CA GLU A 84 -10.41 13.97 9.07
C GLU A 84 -9.11 14.70 8.72
N GLN A 85 -8.02 14.40 9.43
CA GLN A 85 -6.70 14.98 9.14
C GLN A 85 -6.17 14.54 7.76
N MET A 86 -6.47 13.31 7.35
CA MET A 86 -6.09 12.79 6.04
C MET A 86 -6.78 13.53 4.90
N LYS A 87 -8.05 13.93 5.06
CA LYS A 87 -8.77 14.73 4.07
C LYS A 87 -8.15 16.12 3.86
N ASN A 88 -7.45 16.64 4.86
CA ASN A 88 -6.89 17.99 4.87
C ASN A 88 -5.40 18.04 4.48
N SER A 89 -4.87 16.98 3.85
CA SER A 89 -3.53 16.93 3.20
C SER A 89 -2.35 17.43 4.08
N LEU A 90 -2.12 16.81 5.24
CA LEU A 90 -0.93 17.07 6.05
C LEU A 90 0.27 16.22 5.59
N GLN A 91 1.46 16.84 5.58
CA GLN A 91 2.73 16.12 5.45
C GLN A 91 2.95 15.26 6.70
N VAL A 92 2.95 13.94 6.54
CA VAL A 92 3.30 13.00 7.61
C VAL A 92 4.79 13.12 7.87
N GLU A 93 5.19 13.72 8.99
CA GLU A 93 6.58 13.72 9.45
C GLU A 93 7.03 12.28 9.75
N ASN A 94 7.96 11.77 8.95
CA ASN A 94 8.58 10.46 9.16
C ASN A 94 9.62 10.51 10.30
N LYS A 95 9.15 10.71 11.54
CA LYS A 95 10.02 10.66 12.72
C LYS A 95 10.35 9.21 13.07
N PHE A 96 11.63 8.88 13.27
CA PHE A 96 12.07 7.54 13.68
C PHE A 96 11.42 7.12 15.01
N ILE A 97 10.93 5.88 15.09
CA ILE A 97 10.37 5.28 16.30
C ILE A 97 11.38 4.25 16.82
N THR A 98 12.05 4.58 17.93
CA THR A 98 13.06 3.72 18.57
C THR A 98 12.46 2.42 19.12
N ASP A 99 11.22 2.45 19.61
CA ASP A 99 10.57 1.32 20.29
C ASP A 99 9.59 0.51 19.41
N HIS A 100 9.70 0.62 18.08
CA HIS A 100 8.76 0.01 17.14
C HIS A 100 8.57 -1.50 17.35
N ARG A 101 9.63 -2.24 17.74
CA ARG A 101 9.55 -3.67 18.04
C ARG A 101 8.66 -3.96 19.25
N ARG A 102 8.76 -3.17 20.32
CA ARG A 102 7.96 -3.36 21.53
C ARG A 102 6.49 -3.02 21.29
N ILE A 103 6.24 -1.95 20.53
CA ILE A 103 4.90 -1.56 20.08
C ILE A 103 4.27 -2.68 19.25
N ALA A 104 5.03 -3.30 18.35
CA ALA A 104 4.54 -4.40 17.52
C ALA A 104 4.13 -5.63 18.35
N GLU A 105 4.88 -5.98 19.40
CA GLU A 105 4.50 -7.09 20.29
C GLU A 105 3.21 -6.79 21.07
N GLU A 106 3.04 -5.57 21.59
CA GLU A 106 1.79 -5.14 22.26
C GLU A 106 0.58 -5.09 21.32
N LEU A 107 0.81 -4.74 20.06
CA LEU A 107 -0.24 -4.62 19.05
C LEU A 107 -0.68 -5.99 18.49
N LYS A 108 0.23 -6.96 18.44
CA LYS A 108 0.03 -8.32 17.90
C LYS A 108 -1.27 -9.01 18.32
N PRO A 109 -1.69 -9.04 19.61
CA PRO A 109 -2.95 -9.67 20.01
C PRO A 109 -4.20 -9.00 19.42
N LEU A 110 -4.13 -7.72 19.09
CA LEU A 110 -5.26 -6.94 18.54
C LEU A 110 -5.40 -7.11 17.02
N ILE A 111 -4.27 -7.22 16.32
CA ILE A 111 -4.22 -7.31 14.85
C ILE A 111 -5.07 -8.46 14.30
N LYS A 112 -5.17 -9.57 15.03
CA LYS A 112 -5.93 -10.76 14.62
C LYS A 112 -7.42 -10.46 14.37
N PHE A 113 -7.97 -9.41 15.00
CA PHE A 113 -9.38 -9.06 14.93
C PHE A 113 -9.67 -7.87 14.00
N ILE A 114 -8.64 -7.31 13.36
CA ILE A 114 -8.79 -6.16 12.47
C ILE A 114 -8.80 -6.66 11.02
N ASP A 115 -9.90 -6.42 10.31
CA ASP A 115 -10.00 -6.77 8.90
C ASP A 115 -9.39 -5.68 8.01
N PHE A 116 -8.13 -5.87 7.62
CA PHE A 116 -7.41 -4.97 6.73
C PHE A 116 -8.06 -4.82 5.34
N LYS A 117 -8.93 -5.74 4.91
CA LYS A 117 -9.65 -5.62 3.62
C LYS A 117 -10.75 -4.56 3.68
N ARG A 118 -11.27 -4.26 4.87
CA ARG A 118 -12.33 -3.28 5.10
C ARG A 118 -11.82 -1.86 5.27
N ILE A 119 -10.52 -1.71 5.49
CA ILE A 119 -9.85 -0.43 5.44
C ILE A 119 -9.79 0.04 3.97
N LYS A 120 -10.80 0.80 3.56
CA LYS A 120 -10.87 1.46 2.25
C LYS A 120 -10.17 2.81 2.31
N ASP A 121 -9.57 3.25 1.20
CA ASP A 121 -9.08 4.63 1.00
C ASP A 121 -7.92 5.13 1.89
N LEU A 122 -6.91 4.30 2.15
CA LEU A 122 -5.60 4.80 2.62
C LEU A 122 -4.67 5.26 1.48
N SER A 123 -5.07 5.08 0.22
CA SER A 123 -4.29 5.47 -0.97
C SER A 123 -4.07 6.98 -1.11
N SER A 124 -4.75 7.80 -0.30
CA SER A 124 -4.61 9.25 -0.25
C SER A 124 -3.51 9.74 0.70
N VAL A 125 -2.90 8.89 1.52
CA VAL A 125 -1.86 9.31 2.48
C VAL A 125 -0.47 9.00 1.96
N ARG A 126 0.21 10.05 1.47
CA ARG A 126 1.64 10.00 1.14
C ARG A 126 2.44 9.42 2.30
N GLY A 127 3.14 8.31 2.06
CA GLY A 127 4.18 7.80 2.94
C GLY A 127 3.78 6.70 3.93
N ILE A 128 2.51 6.26 4.00
CA ILE A 128 2.12 5.13 4.84
C ILE A 128 1.83 3.90 3.98
N SER A 129 2.87 3.11 3.69
CA SER A 129 2.70 1.81 3.02
C SER A 129 2.33 0.72 4.03
N ILE A 130 1.06 0.62 4.43
CA ILE A 130 0.56 -0.57 5.16
C ILE A 130 0.09 -1.68 4.21
N TYR A 131 -0.11 -1.34 2.93
CA TYR A 131 -0.36 -2.34 1.90
C TYR A 131 0.93 -2.57 1.14
N LYS A 132 1.53 -3.72 1.41
CA LYS A 132 2.25 -4.47 0.39
C LYS A 132 1.30 -4.58 -0.81
N PHE A 133 1.40 -3.63 -1.74
CA PHE A 133 0.45 -3.48 -2.84
C PHE A 133 0.31 -4.83 -3.54
N ASN A 134 -0.90 -5.40 -3.52
CA ASN A 134 -1.26 -6.44 -4.48
C ASN A 134 -1.33 -5.74 -5.84
N TYR A 135 -0.17 -5.55 -6.46
CA TYR A 135 -0.08 -4.96 -7.77
C TYR A 135 -0.87 -5.85 -8.75
N VAL A 136 -1.85 -5.24 -9.37
CA VAL A 136 -2.66 -5.82 -10.45
C VAL A 136 -2.72 -4.81 -11.59
N TRP A 137 -2.84 -5.31 -12.81
CA TRP A 137 -3.12 -4.55 -14.00
C TRP A 137 -4.55 -3.99 -13.95
N ASP A 138 -4.71 -2.76 -14.44
CA ASP A 138 -6.00 -2.10 -14.56
C ASP A 138 -6.63 -2.47 -15.92
N GLU A 139 -7.59 -3.38 -15.90
CA GLU A 139 -8.32 -3.83 -17.09
C GLU A 139 -9.02 -2.67 -17.82
N SER A 140 -9.43 -1.62 -17.09
CA SER A 140 -10.07 -0.44 -17.69
C SER A 140 -9.08 0.48 -18.42
N ALA A 141 -7.79 0.37 -18.09
CA ALA A 141 -6.69 1.09 -18.73
C ALA A 141 -5.78 0.15 -19.55
N CYS A 142 -6.33 -0.97 -20.01
CA CYS A 142 -5.67 -1.99 -20.79
C CYS A 142 -6.00 -1.84 -22.28
N GLY A 143 -5.01 -1.99 -23.15
CA GLY A 143 -5.25 -2.04 -24.59
C GLY A 143 -6.22 -3.17 -24.95
N SER A 144 -7.22 -2.87 -25.78
CA SER A 144 -8.35 -3.77 -26.09
C SER A 144 -7.98 -5.20 -26.55
N LYS A 145 -6.79 -5.42 -27.12
CA LYS A 145 -6.36 -6.78 -27.54
C LYS A 145 -5.47 -7.50 -26.53
N LEU A 146 -5.11 -6.87 -25.42
CA LEU A 146 -4.33 -7.50 -24.36
C LEU A 146 -5.23 -8.37 -23.48
N ILE A 147 -4.69 -9.48 -23.00
CA ILE A 147 -5.40 -10.40 -22.12
C ILE A 147 -4.78 -10.29 -20.73
N VAL A 148 -5.63 -10.06 -19.73
CA VAL A 148 -5.26 -9.98 -18.32
C VAL A 148 -5.79 -11.23 -17.60
N GLU A 149 -4.92 -11.91 -16.86
CA GLU A 149 -5.24 -13.17 -16.18
C GLU A 149 -4.55 -13.24 -14.80
N ASP A 150 -4.67 -14.39 -14.11
CA ASP A 150 -4.08 -14.61 -12.78
C ASP A 150 -4.53 -13.53 -11.78
N ASN A 151 -5.84 -13.27 -11.75
CA ASN A 151 -6.48 -12.23 -10.93
C ASN A 151 -5.87 -10.84 -11.14
N GLY A 152 -5.54 -10.49 -12.38
CA GLY A 152 -4.98 -9.20 -12.73
C GLY A 152 -3.45 -9.12 -12.66
N LYS A 153 -2.73 -10.19 -12.31
CA LYS A 153 -1.27 -10.13 -12.11
C LYS A 153 -0.46 -10.33 -13.38
N ILE A 154 -1.03 -11.00 -14.38
CA ILE A 154 -0.38 -11.29 -15.65
C ILE A 154 -1.10 -10.53 -16.76
N VAL A 155 -0.32 -9.94 -17.67
CA VAL A 155 -0.81 -9.42 -18.96
C VAL A 155 -0.02 -10.07 -20.08
N HIS A 156 -0.68 -10.43 -21.17
CA HIS A 156 0.00 -10.92 -22.37
C HIS A 156 -0.67 -10.44 -23.67
N ALA A 157 0.13 -10.39 -24.74
CA ALA A 157 -0.32 -10.00 -26.08
C ALA A 157 -0.51 -11.26 -26.96
N PRO A 158 -1.72 -11.52 -27.49
CA PRO A 158 -1.99 -12.66 -28.37
C PRO A 158 -1.38 -12.45 -29.77
N TYR A 159 -1.37 -13.50 -30.60
CA TYR A 159 -0.87 -13.45 -31.97
C TYR A 159 -1.58 -12.35 -32.78
N GLY A 160 -0.81 -11.58 -33.56
CA GLY A 160 -1.34 -10.45 -34.34
C GLY A 160 -1.60 -9.18 -33.52
N CYS A 161 -1.22 -9.16 -32.23
CA CYS A 161 -1.28 -7.96 -31.39
C CYS A 161 -0.06 -7.05 -31.66
N GLY A 162 -0.32 -5.85 -32.17
CA GLY A 162 0.67 -4.76 -32.20
C GLY A 162 0.96 -4.21 -30.79
N TYR A 163 1.80 -3.18 -30.71
CA TYR A 163 2.13 -2.52 -29.44
C TYR A 163 0.88 -1.98 -28.75
N GLN A 164 0.69 -2.42 -27.52
CA GLN A 164 -0.34 -1.91 -26.62
C GLN A 164 0.22 -1.75 -25.22
N ASN A 165 -0.46 -0.94 -24.42
CA ASN A 165 -0.04 -0.61 -23.08
C ASN A 165 -1.07 -1.12 -22.09
N VAL A 166 -0.61 -1.45 -20.89
CA VAL A 166 -1.46 -1.60 -19.71
C VAL A 166 -0.82 -0.90 -18.53
N ARG A 167 -1.68 -0.29 -17.70
CA ARG A 167 -1.28 0.42 -16.50
C ARG A 167 -1.56 -0.45 -15.27
N ALA A 168 -0.73 -0.36 -14.24
CA ALA A 168 -1.09 -0.94 -12.95
C ALA A 168 -2.23 -0.14 -12.30
N LYS A 169 -3.10 -0.83 -11.54
CA LYS A 169 -4.17 -0.23 -10.73
C LYS A 169 -3.64 0.49 -9.48
N ALA A 170 -2.32 0.54 -9.30
CA ALA A 170 -1.65 1.33 -8.29
C ALA A 170 -1.43 2.76 -8.80
N VAL A 171 -2.00 3.74 -8.11
CA VAL A 171 -1.91 5.16 -8.47
C VAL A 171 -0.84 5.82 -7.62
N LEU A 172 0.21 6.38 -8.23
CA LEU A 172 1.05 7.40 -7.59
C LEU A 172 0.45 8.78 -8.00
N GLU A 173 -0.72 9.12 -7.38
CA GLU A 173 -1.54 10.38 -7.30
C GLU A 173 -2.03 11.21 -8.52
N ASN A 174 -3.35 11.45 -8.74
CA ASN A 174 -4.06 12.15 -9.89
C ASN A 174 -4.13 13.68 -9.78
N GLU A 175 -4.29 14.54 -10.80
CA GLU A 175 -4.84 14.49 -12.18
C GLU A 175 -3.95 15.29 -13.17
N GLY A 176 -3.82 14.81 -14.40
CA GLY A 176 -3.11 15.52 -15.47
C GLY A 176 -2.70 14.58 -16.60
N GLY A 177 -3.34 14.68 -17.75
CA GLY A 177 -2.94 13.94 -18.94
C GLY A 177 -1.62 14.52 -19.49
N GLN A 178 -0.53 13.77 -19.37
CA GLN A 178 0.69 14.03 -20.13
C GLN A 178 1.01 12.84 -21.05
N PRO A 179 1.34 13.08 -22.34
CA PRO A 179 1.57 12.03 -23.34
C PRO A 179 2.98 11.41 -23.29
N THR A 180 3.82 11.77 -22.32
CA THR A 180 5.24 11.35 -22.31
C THR A 180 5.50 10.26 -21.28
N GLY A 181 6.01 9.12 -21.75
CA GLY A 181 6.48 8.01 -20.90
C GLY A 181 7.99 8.08 -20.67
N TRP A 182 8.44 7.52 -19.55
CA TRP A 182 9.85 7.22 -19.26
C TRP A 182 9.99 5.70 -19.26
N ILE A 183 10.63 5.17 -20.30
CA ILE A 183 10.57 3.75 -20.64
C ILE A 183 11.97 3.16 -20.64
N LEU A 184 12.16 2.01 -20.00
CA LEU A 184 13.30 1.13 -20.27
C LEU A 184 12.85 0.03 -21.23
N GLY A 185 13.41 0.02 -22.44
CA GLY A 185 13.15 -1.00 -23.45
C GLY A 185 14.02 -2.25 -23.27
N SER A 186 13.54 -3.40 -23.72
CA SER A 186 14.28 -4.68 -23.68
C SER A 186 15.54 -4.69 -24.55
N SER A 187 15.67 -3.72 -25.45
CA SER A 187 16.90 -3.42 -26.20
C SER A 187 18.00 -2.78 -25.36
N GLY A 188 17.72 -2.41 -24.11
CA GLY A 188 18.67 -1.78 -23.19
C GLY A 188 18.68 -0.26 -23.23
N TYR A 189 17.77 0.36 -23.98
CA TYR A 189 17.66 1.81 -24.10
C TYR A 189 16.60 2.38 -23.15
N CYS A 190 16.93 3.48 -22.50
CA CYS A 190 15.98 4.34 -21.83
C CYS A 190 15.47 5.39 -22.81
N SER A 191 14.16 5.62 -22.84
CA SER A 191 13.51 6.54 -23.77
C SER A 191 12.62 7.53 -23.03
N ASN A 192 12.70 8.81 -23.37
CA ASN A 192 11.71 9.83 -22.98
C ASN A 192 11.58 10.89 -24.08
N SER A 193 10.34 11.24 -24.45
CA SER A 193 10.05 12.32 -25.40
C SER A 193 10.84 12.26 -26.72
N GLY A 194 11.02 11.05 -27.27
CA GLY A 194 11.76 10.80 -28.51
C GLY A 194 13.29 10.81 -28.38
N LYS A 195 13.83 10.91 -27.16
CA LYS A 195 15.26 10.77 -26.87
C LYS A 195 15.54 9.38 -26.34
N ASP A 196 16.47 8.69 -26.99
CA ASP A 196 16.94 7.37 -26.59
C ASP A 196 18.36 7.45 -26.03
N LEU A 197 18.60 6.72 -24.95
CA LEU A 197 19.88 6.63 -24.26
C LEU A 197 20.21 5.15 -24.04
N TYR A 198 21.38 4.71 -24.49
CA TYR A 198 21.88 3.39 -24.12
C TYR A 198 22.15 3.35 -22.61
N TYR A 199 21.45 2.46 -21.90
CA TYR A 199 21.44 2.42 -20.44
C TYR A 199 21.99 1.11 -19.87
N CYS A 200 21.59 -0.02 -20.44
CA CYS A 200 22.05 -1.34 -20.03
C CYS A 200 22.13 -2.31 -21.22
N PRO A 201 22.77 -3.49 -21.05
CA PRO A 201 22.67 -4.55 -22.04
C PRO A 201 21.22 -5.02 -22.23
N MET A 202 20.92 -5.49 -23.44
CA MET A 202 19.63 -6.06 -23.81
C MET A 202 19.22 -7.26 -22.94
N PHE A 203 17.91 -7.42 -22.72
CA PHE A 203 17.36 -8.44 -21.81
C PHE A 203 16.14 -9.19 -22.40
N TYR A 204 16.28 -9.73 -23.62
CA TYR A 204 15.22 -10.48 -24.31
C TYR A 204 14.95 -11.90 -23.78
N ARG A 205 15.55 -12.31 -22.66
CA ARG A 205 15.40 -13.68 -22.15
C ARG A 205 14.07 -13.83 -21.42
N ASP A 206 13.45 -15.00 -21.59
CA ASP A 206 12.35 -15.44 -20.74
C ASP A 206 12.75 -15.33 -19.25
N ASP A 207 11.78 -14.96 -18.41
CA ASP A 207 11.94 -14.71 -16.98
C ASP A 207 12.87 -13.56 -16.57
N SER A 208 13.20 -12.64 -17.48
CA SER A 208 13.92 -11.42 -17.12
C SER A 208 13.17 -10.63 -16.05
N LYS A 209 13.88 -10.27 -14.97
CA LYS A 209 13.33 -9.52 -13.83
C LYS A 209 13.82 -8.08 -13.86
N ILE A 210 12.88 -7.16 -13.94
CA ILE A 210 13.14 -5.73 -13.89
C ILE A 210 12.53 -5.18 -12.61
N THR A 211 13.35 -4.56 -11.76
CA THR A 211 12.89 -3.79 -10.60
C THR A 211 13.08 -2.31 -10.92
N VAL A 212 12.01 -1.54 -10.74
CA VAL A 212 12.02 -0.08 -10.89
C VAL A 212 12.26 0.55 -9.52
N HIS A 213 13.31 1.34 -9.40
CA HIS A 213 13.62 2.14 -8.21
C HIS A 213 13.23 3.57 -8.50
N LEU A 214 12.25 4.10 -7.76
CA LEU A 214 11.71 5.44 -7.96
C LEU A 214 11.80 6.22 -6.65
N ASP A 215 12.58 7.30 -6.64
CA ASP A 215 12.63 8.25 -5.53
C ASP A 215 11.85 9.50 -5.91
N MET A 216 10.63 9.63 -5.38
CA MET A 216 9.76 10.77 -5.67
C MET A 216 10.16 12.06 -4.93
N ASN A 217 11.01 11.98 -3.89
CA ASN A 217 11.52 13.16 -3.20
C ASN A 217 12.61 13.82 -4.04
N LYS A 218 13.55 13.02 -4.54
CA LYS A 218 14.63 13.48 -5.43
C LYS A 218 14.22 13.58 -6.90
N ARG A 219 13.07 12.98 -7.25
CA ARG A 219 12.60 12.82 -8.63
C ARG A 219 13.63 12.08 -9.50
N THR A 220 14.14 10.96 -8.99
CA THR A 220 15.10 10.11 -9.72
C THR A 220 14.53 8.72 -9.97
N CYS A 221 15.02 8.07 -11.02
CA CYS A 221 14.66 6.69 -11.36
C CYS A 221 15.91 5.89 -11.73
N ALA A 222 15.96 4.64 -11.28
CA ALA A 222 16.98 3.66 -11.66
C ALA A 222 16.33 2.29 -11.86
N PHE A 223 17.03 1.39 -12.54
CA PHE A 223 16.54 0.04 -12.76
C PHE A 223 17.54 -1.00 -12.24
N THR A 224 17.00 -2.10 -11.73
CA THR A 224 17.74 -3.36 -11.59
C THR A 224 17.25 -4.31 -12.66
N VAL A 225 18.16 -4.83 -13.47
CA VAL A 225 17.86 -5.86 -14.49
C VAL A 225 18.59 -7.13 -14.11
N ASN A 226 17.85 -8.23 -13.91
CA ASN A 226 18.38 -9.54 -13.55
C ASN A 226 19.36 -9.51 -12.35
N GLY A 227 19.05 -8.71 -11.33
CA GLY A 227 19.85 -8.56 -10.11
C GLY A 227 20.97 -7.53 -10.18
N ILE A 228 21.27 -6.98 -11.36
CA ILE A 228 22.28 -5.93 -11.52
C ILE A 228 21.60 -4.57 -11.42
N LYS A 229 21.92 -3.78 -10.39
CA LYS A 229 21.43 -2.40 -10.24
C LYS A 229 22.27 -1.45 -11.08
N TYR A 230 21.62 -0.67 -11.93
CA TYR A 230 22.25 0.34 -12.77
C TYR A 230 22.17 1.72 -12.12
N ARG A 231 22.95 2.67 -12.64
CA ARG A 231 22.97 4.07 -12.19
C ARG A 231 21.60 4.74 -12.35
N GLU A 232 21.34 5.80 -11.61
CA GLU A 232 20.17 6.64 -11.88
C GLU A 232 20.21 7.17 -13.32
N VAL A 233 19.05 7.25 -13.96
CA VAL A 233 18.90 7.82 -15.30
C VAL A 233 18.93 9.35 -15.17
N SER A 234 20.12 9.91 -15.09
CA SER A 234 20.38 11.36 -14.94
C SER A 234 19.67 12.24 -15.98
N GLU A 235 19.40 11.67 -17.16
CA GLU A 235 18.76 12.28 -18.31
C GLU A 235 17.26 12.49 -18.09
N TRP A 236 16.67 11.82 -17.09
CA TRP A 236 15.27 11.94 -16.69
C TRP A 236 15.12 12.96 -15.55
N ASN A 237 15.42 14.23 -15.84
CA ASN A 237 15.37 15.33 -14.88
C ASN A 237 13.98 16.01 -14.76
N ASN A 238 12.99 15.50 -15.48
CA ASN A 238 11.66 16.08 -15.64
C ASN A 238 10.54 15.15 -15.16
N LEU A 239 10.83 14.21 -14.25
CA LEU A 239 9.80 13.32 -13.71
C LEU A 239 8.67 14.16 -13.05
N PRO A 240 7.40 13.91 -13.43
CA PRO A 240 6.25 14.58 -12.86
C PRO A 240 6.06 14.20 -11.39
N SER A 241 5.25 14.98 -10.67
CA SER A 241 4.84 14.65 -9.30
C SER A 241 3.97 13.38 -9.23
N LYS A 242 3.43 12.96 -10.37
CA LYS A 242 2.55 11.80 -10.55
C LYS A 242 3.17 10.83 -11.54
N LEU A 243 3.28 9.55 -11.18
CA LEU A 243 3.67 8.49 -12.10
C LEU A 243 2.74 7.29 -12.02
N TYR A 244 2.70 6.51 -13.10
CA TYR A 244 2.00 5.24 -13.13
C TYR A 244 2.94 4.16 -13.64
N PRO A 245 3.02 2.99 -12.97
CA PRO A 245 3.65 1.83 -13.56
C PRO A 245 2.89 1.42 -14.83
N VAL A 246 3.60 1.38 -15.94
CA VAL A 246 3.08 1.00 -17.26
C VAL A 246 4.04 0.00 -17.88
N VAL A 247 3.49 -1.01 -18.57
CA VAL A 247 4.25 -1.84 -19.50
C VAL A 247 3.68 -1.65 -20.90
N SER A 248 4.58 -1.62 -21.88
CA SER A 248 4.25 -1.69 -23.29
C SER A 248 4.68 -3.05 -23.80
N LEU A 249 3.79 -3.73 -24.52
CA LEU A 249 4.04 -5.06 -25.05
C LEU A 249 3.37 -5.23 -26.42
N MET A 250 4.05 -5.97 -27.28
CA MET A 250 3.50 -6.52 -28.51
C MET A 250 3.61 -8.05 -28.42
N TYR A 251 3.04 -8.77 -29.39
CA TYR A 251 3.29 -10.21 -29.51
C TYR A 251 4.82 -10.48 -29.58
N SER A 252 5.40 -11.38 -28.78
CA SER A 252 4.85 -12.41 -27.86
C SER A 252 4.97 -12.07 -26.36
N GLY A 253 4.95 -10.78 -26.01
CA GLY A 253 5.19 -10.30 -24.64
C GLY A 253 4.19 -10.83 -23.62
N ARG A 254 4.71 -11.23 -22.46
CA ARG A 254 3.95 -11.65 -21.28
C ARG A 254 4.66 -11.14 -20.03
N PHE A 255 3.96 -10.34 -19.23
CA PHE A 255 4.53 -9.70 -18.05
C PHE A 255 3.72 -10.00 -16.80
N ARG A 256 4.42 -10.29 -15.71
CA ARG A 256 3.83 -10.39 -14.38
C ARG A 256 4.30 -9.21 -13.53
N ILE A 257 3.37 -8.57 -12.83
CA ILE A 257 3.69 -7.52 -11.86
C ILE A 257 3.76 -8.09 -10.43
N GLN A 258 4.74 -7.66 -9.65
CA GLN A 258 4.98 -8.14 -8.29
C GLN A 258 5.50 -7.01 -7.40
N SER A 259 5.19 -7.06 -6.10
CA SER A 259 5.83 -6.18 -5.12
C SER A 259 7.29 -6.60 -4.91
N HIS A 260 8.22 -5.65 -4.94
CA HIS A 260 9.59 -5.91 -4.52
C HIS A 260 9.61 -6.24 -3.02
N GLN A 261 10.22 -7.36 -2.64
CA GLN A 261 10.54 -7.64 -1.24
C GLN A 261 11.99 -7.23 -1.02
N GLU A 262 12.23 -6.26 -0.15
CA GLU A 262 13.56 -6.07 0.42
C GLU A 262 13.85 -7.31 1.27
N ASN A 263 14.96 -8.00 0.94
CA ASN A 263 15.54 -9.03 1.81
C ASN A 263 16.43 -8.37 2.86
#